data_AF-R0K2B0-F1
#
_entry.id   AF-R0K2B0-F1
#
_cell.length_a   1.000
_cell.length_b   1.000
_cell.length_c   1.000
_cell.angle_alpha   90.00
_cell.angle_beta   90.00
_cell.angle_gamma   90.00
#
_symmetry.space_group_name_H-M   'P 1'
#
loop_
_entity.id
_entity.type
_entity.pdbx_description
1 polymer ?
#
loop_
_entity_poly.entity_id
_entity_poly.type
_entity_poly.pdbx_seq_one_letter_code
_entity_poly.pdbx_strand_id
1 'polypeptide(L)'
;MELTGYELFALFLCSAICGLLFSSEHVSDREITLLIAVLVAVVTLLLTKFSTSRALTKFLTEDVADVHDKQLTDLAEAHGRRITALKREHDREQLRLTNRIKDADLKFDCLWGEHEYMSTLYQEKMRNNHEHEDRIQYLEKKLQEFGQSTHTARAPFSAPPTQISFLSPPRRHRFKDGFGSSVLKTPLSSVIEVDDE
;
A
#
# COMPACT_ATOMS: atom_id res chain seq x y z
N MET A 1 -46.11 -21.70 -13.82
CA MET A 1 -46.75 -21.54 -12.51
C MET A 1 -47.99 -22.42 -12.52
N GLU A 2 -48.14 -23.29 -11.53
CA GLU A 2 -49.20 -24.29 -11.46
C GLU A 2 -50.56 -23.59 -11.21
N LEU A 3 -51.61 -23.97 -11.94
CA LEU A 3 -52.96 -23.51 -11.59
C LEU A 3 -53.23 -23.97 -10.16
N THR A 4 -53.70 -23.05 -9.31
CA THR A 4 -54.05 -23.43 -7.95
C THR A 4 -55.15 -24.49 -8.00
N GLY A 5 -55.07 -25.51 -7.13
CA GLY A 5 -56.05 -26.61 -7.13
C GLY A 5 -57.51 -26.12 -7.05
N TYR A 6 -57.72 -24.95 -6.44
CA TYR A 6 -59.02 -24.26 -6.40
C TYR A 6 -59.49 -23.74 -7.77
N GLU A 7 -58.60 -23.18 -8.60
CA GLU A 7 -58.94 -22.67 -9.93
C GLU A 7 -59.23 -23.82 -10.91
N LEU A 8 -58.48 -24.92 -10.82
CA LEU A 8 -58.78 -26.16 -11.55
C LEU A 8 -60.12 -26.76 -11.11
N PHE A 9 -60.39 -26.79 -9.81
CA PHE A 9 -61.65 -27.26 -9.25
C PHE A 9 -62.84 -26.40 -9.69
N ALA A 10 -62.69 -25.07 -9.71
CA ALA A 10 -63.71 -24.14 -10.18
C ALA A 10 -64.00 -24.29 -11.68
N LEU A 11 -62.97 -24.45 -12.52
CA LEU A 11 -63.13 -24.71 -13.95
C LEU A 11 -63.78 -26.08 -14.19
N PHE A 12 -63.36 -27.11 -13.45
CA PHE A 12 -63.94 -28.44 -13.51
C PHE A 12 -65.42 -28.43 -13.12
N LEU A 13 -65.78 -27.79 -12.00
CA LEU A 13 -67.17 -27.60 -11.58
C LEU A 13 -67.98 -26.83 -12.63
N CYS A 14 -67.47 -25.73 -13.17
CA CYS A 14 -68.18 -24.98 -14.21
C CYS A 14 -68.40 -25.82 -15.47
N SER A 15 -67.40 -26.60 -15.89
CA SER A 15 -67.52 -27.50 -17.07
C SER A 15 -68.43 -28.71 -16.82
N ALA A 16 -68.43 -29.25 -15.60
CA ALA A 16 -69.29 -30.37 -15.21
C ALA A 16 -70.75 -29.93 -15.12
N ILE A 17 -71.01 -28.74 -14.55
CA ILE A 17 -72.35 -28.14 -14.48
C ILE A 17 -72.85 -27.77 -15.89
N CYS A 18 -71.97 -27.25 -16.78
CA CYS A 18 -72.30 -27.06 -18.20
C CYS A 18 -72.78 -28.37 -18.85
N GLY A 19 -72.00 -29.45 -18.71
CA GLY A 19 -72.27 -30.73 -19.37
C GLY A 19 -73.56 -31.40 -18.87
N LEU A 20 -73.85 -31.28 -17.57
CA LEU A 20 -75.08 -31.80 -16.95
C LEU A 20 -76.33 -31.08 -17.45
N LEU A 21 -76.28 -29.76 -17.61
CA LEU A 21 -77.42 -28.96 -18.05
C LEU A 21 -77.70 -29.12 -19.55
N PHE A 22 -76.67 -29.25 -20.39
CA PHE A 22 -76.86 -29.51 -21.83
C PHE A 22 -77.47 -30.87 -22.14
N SER A 23 -77.41 -31.84 -21.20
CA SER A 23 -78.03 -33.16 -21.34
C SER A 23 -79.45 -33.24 -20.78
N SER A 24 -79.98 -32.14 -20.20
CA SER A 24 -81.29 -32.08 -19.56
C SER A 24 -82.33 -31.46 -20.50
N GLU A 25 -83.44 -32.15 -20.70
CA GLU A 25 -84.48 -31.80 -21.70
C GLU A 25 -85.42 -30.64 -21.29
N HIS A 26 -85.26 -30.04 -20.10
CA HIS A 26 -86.17 -29.01 -19.54
C HIS A 26 -85.44 -27.75 -19.01
N VAL A 27 -84.45 -27.23 -19.73
CA VAL A 27 -83.70 -26.03 -19.30
C VAL A 27 -84.32 -24.75 -19.86
N SER A 28 -84.51 -23.74 -19.00
CA SER A 28 -85.00 -22.40 -19.39
C SER A 28 -83.85 -21.53 -19.92
N ASP A 29 -84.08 -20.75 -20.99
CA ASP A 29 -83.09 -19.84 -21.60
C ASP A 29 -82.41 -18.89 -20.60
N ARG A 30 -83.09 -18.57 -19.49
CA ARG A 30 -82.57 -17.72 -18.41
C ARG A 30 -81.46 -18.39 -17.59
N GLU A 31 -81.49 -19.71 -17.45
CA GLU A 31 -80.48 -20.48 -16.71
C GLU A 31 -79.20 -20.66 -17.55
N ILE A 32 -79.37 -20.88 -18.86
CA ILE A 32 -78.27 -20.95 -19.83
C ILE A 32 -77.52 -19.61 -19.89
N THR A 33 -78.24 -18.50 -19.95
CA THR A 33 -77.63 -17.16 -20.00
C THR A 33 -76.88 -16.81 -18.71
N LEU A 34 -77.41 -17.17 -17.53
CA LEU A 34 -76.72 -16.94 -16.25
C LEU A 34 -75.45 -17.79 -16.14
N LEU A 35 -75.48 -19.02 -16.61
CA LEU A 35 -74.33 -19.92 -16.57
C LEU A 35 -73.22 -19.48 -17.52
N ILE A 36 -73.56 -19.05 -18.73
CA ILE A 36 -72.60 -18.45 -19.67
C ILE A 36 -71.98 -17.19 -19.05
N ALA A 37 -72.77 -16.33 -18.41
CA ALA A 37 -72.26 -15.14 -17.75
C ALA A 37 -71.28 -15.47 -16.60
N VAL A 38 -71.57 -16.50 -15.79
CA VAL A 38 -70.65 -16.97 -14.74
C VAL A 38 -69.38 -17.54 -15.34
N LEU A 39 -69.47 -18.36 -16.39
CA LEU A 39 -68.30 -18.95 -17.04
C LEU A 39 -67.41 -17.87 -17.68
N VAL A 40 -68.00 -16.88 -18.35
CA VAL A 40 -67.29 -15.72 -18.90
C VAL A 40 -66.63 -14.90 -17.79
N ALA A 41 -67.31 -14.68 -16.65
CA ALA A 41 -66.73 -13.99 -15.50
C ALA A 41 -65.53 -14.73 -14.91
N VAL A 42 -65.60 -16.06 -14.79
CA VAL A 42 -64.47 -16.88 -14.29
C VAL A 42 -63.30 -16.85 -15.27
N VAL A 43 -63.55 -17.01 -16.57
CA VAL A 43 -62.51 -16.97 -17.61
C VAL A 43 -61.83 -15.59 -17.66
N THR A 44 -62.60 -14.51 -17.62
CA THR A 44 -62.06 -13.14 -17.60
C THR A 44 -61.25 -12.86 -16.33
N LEU A 45 -61.67 -13.34 -15.17
CA LEU A 45 -60.91 -13.24 -13.92
C LEU A 45 -59.57 -14.00 -13.98
N LEU A 46 -59.56 -15.19 -14.59
CA LEU A 46 -58.32 -15.96 -14.78
C LEU A 46 -57.38 -15.28 -15.77
N LEU A 47 -57.90 -14.77 -16.88
CA LEU A 47 -57.11 -14.05 -17.89
C LEU A 47 -56.50 -12.76 -17.31
N THR A 48 -57.28 -11.99 -16.54
CA THR A 48 -56.76 -10.78 -15.88
C THR A 48 -55.67 -11.11 -14.88
N LYS A 49 -55.86 -12.11 -14.00
CA LYS A 49 -54.80 -12.59 -13.08
C LYS A 49 -53.54 -13.07 -13.79
N PHE A 50 -53.69 -13.77 -14.91
CA PHE A 50 -52.56 -14.24 -15.70
C PHE A 50 -51.80 -13.06 -16.34
N SER A 51 -52.52 -12.08 -16.87
CA SER A 51 -51.92 -10.90 -17.48
C SER A 51 -51.18 -10.03 -16.46
N THR A 52 -51.74 -9.83 -15.27
CA THR A 52 -51.15 -9.01 -14.20
C THR A 52 -49.94 -9.69 -13.58
N SER A 53 -49.99 -11.00 -13.33
CA SER A 53 -48.84 -11.75 -12.81
C SER A 53 -47.67 -11.78 -13.80
N ARG A 54 -47.95 -11.94 -15.10
CA ARG A 54 -46.91 -11.87 -16.15
C ARG A 54 -46.31 -10.48 -16.29
N ALA A 55 -47.12 -9.42 -16.20
CA ALA A 55 -46.62 -8.06 -16.21
C ALA A 55 -45.75 -7.78 -14.97
N LEU A 56 -46.23 -8.16 -13.78
CA LEU A 56 -45.53 -7.93 -12.52
C LEU A 56 -44.22 -8.70 -12.42
N THR A 57 -44.18 -9.95 -12.86
CA THR A 57 -42.92 -10.71 -12.94
C THR A 57 -41.94 -10.07 -13.90
N LYS A 58 -42.40 -9.62 -15.08
CA LYS A 58 -41.53 -8.91 -16.03
C LYS A 58 -40.96 -7.62 -15.44
N PHE A 59 -41.81 -6.76 -14.86
CA PHE A 59 -41.38 -5.53 -14.20
C PHE A 59 -40.38 -5.80 -13.07
N LEU A 60 -40.67 -6.76 -12.19
CA LEU A 60 -39.75 -7.12 -11.10
C LEU A 60 -38.43 -7.68 -11.62
N THR A 61 -38.45 -8.53 -12.66
CA THR A 61 -37.21 -9.08 -13.22
C THR A 61 -36.36 -8.03 -13.94
N GLU A 62 -37.02 -7.08 -14.61
CA GLU A 62 -36.35 -5.98 -15.32
C GLU A 62 -35.74 -4.99 -14.32
N ASP A 63 -36.48 -4.57 -13.30
CA ASP A 63 -35.97 -3.70 -12.24
C ASP A 63 -34.84 -4.37 -11.44
N VAL A 64 -34.95 -5.66 -11.14
CA VAL A 64 -33.89 -6.40 -10.42
C VAL A 64 -32.64 -6.54 -11.29
N ALA A 65 -32.78 -6.80 -12.59
CA ALA A 65 -31.64 -6.84 -13.50
C ALA A 65 -30.95 -5.48 -13.60
N ASP A 66 -31.71 -4.40 -13.77
CA ASP A 66 -31.19 -3.04 -13.83
C ASP A 66 -30.47 -2.62 -12.54
N VAL A 67 -31.02 -2.97 -11.38
CA VAL A 67 -30.37 -2.69 -10.08
C VAL A 67 -29.09 -3.51 -9.94
N HIS A 68 -29.11 -4.79 -10.34
CA HIS A 68 -27.93 -5.64 -10.26
C HIS A 68 -26.81 -5.14 -11.18
N ASP A 69 -27.14 -4.74 -12.41
CA ASP A 69 -26.17 -4.20 -13.36
C ASP A 69 -25.56 -2.89 -12.84
N LYS A 70 -26.39 -1.97 -12.30
CA LYS A 70 -25.90 -0.74 -11.66
C LYS A 70 -24.97 -1.02 -10.49
N GLN A 71 -25.31 -1.99 -9.64
CA GLN A 71 -24.45 -2.37 -8.52
C GLN A 71 -23.11 -2.94 -8.99
N LEU A 72 -23.09 -3.72 -10.07
CA LEU A 72 -21.85 -4.23 -10.65
C LEU A 72 -21.00 -3.10 -11.24
N THR A 73 -21.61 -2.15 -11.94
CA THR A 73 -20.88 -1.00 -12.49
C THR A 73 -20.32 -0.11 -11.39
N ASP A 74 -21.11 0.18 -10.35
CA ASP A 74 -20.69 1.00 -9.22
C ASP A 74 -19.56 0.32 -8.44
N LEU A 75 -19.64 -1.00 -8.26
CA LEU A 75 -18.58 -1.78 -7.61
C LEU A 75 -17.30 -1.78 -8.43
N ALA A 76 -17.39 -2.00 -9.74
CA ALA A 76 -16.24 -1.95 -10.64
C ALA A 76 -15.58 -0.57 -10.65
N GLU A 77 -16.39 0.49 -10.66
CA GLU A 77 -15.90 1.86 -10.61
C GLU A 77 -15.24 2.17 -9.27
N ALA A 78 -15.87 1.81 -8.15
CA ALA A 78 -15.30 1.99 -6.81
C ALA A 78 -13.97 1.24 -6.65
N HIS A 79 -13.89 0.02 -7.19
CA HIS A 79 -12.67 -0.76 -7.20
C HIS A 79 -11.57 -0.11 -8.06
N GLY A 80 -11.93 0.40 -9.24
CA GLY A 80 -11.02 1.17 -10.10
C GLY A 80 -10.48 2.41 -9.40
N ARG A 81 -11.36 3.20 -8.77
CA ARG A 81 -10.96 4.38 -7.97
C ARG A 81 -10.00 3.97 -6.85
N ARG A 82 -10.31 2.90 -6.11
CA ARG A 82 -9.45 2.39 -5.03
C ARG A 82 -8.08 1.95 -5.51
N ILE A 83 -7.99 1.21 -6.62
CA ILE A 83 -6.69 0.80 -7.20
C ILE A 83 -5.87 2.04 -7.58
N THR A 84 -6.49 3.02 -8.25
CA THR A 84 -5.74 4.23 -8.66
C THR A 84 -5.28 5.05 -7.46
N ALA A 85 -6.08 5.12 -6.38
CA ALA A 85 -5.67 5.77 -5.14
C ALA A 85 -4.48 5.03 -4.49
N LEU A 86 -4.60 3.70 -4.35
CA LEU A 86 -3.54 2.88 -3.75
C LEU A 86 -2.24 2.95 -4.56
N LYS A 87 -2.33 2.96 -5.89
CA LYS A 87 -1.15 3.13 -6.76
C LYS A 87 -0.46 4.48 -6.52
N ARG A 88 -1.23 5.58 -6.44
CA ARG A 88 -0.66 6.91 -6.14
C ARG A 88 -0.01 6.97 -4.76
N GLU A 89 -0.61 6.34 -3.75
CA GLU A 89 -0.03 6.25 -2.41
C GLU A 89 1.26 5.44 -2.41
N HIS A 90 1.28 4.30 -3.13
CA HIS A 90 2.48 3.50 -3.30
C HIS A 90 3.61 4.28 -3.97
N ASP A 91 3.33 4.95 -5.08
CA ASP A 91 4.33 5.75 -5.81
C ASP A 91 4.89 6.88 -4.92
N ARG A 92 4.02 7.51 -4.11
CA ARG A 92 4.42 8.54 -3.14
C ARG A 92 5.34 8.01 -2.05
N GLU A 93 5.00 6.87 -1.45
CA GLU A 93 5.83 6.25 -0.41
C GLU A 93 7.14 5.70 -0.99
N GLN A 94 7.11 5.15 -2.21
CA GLN A 94 8.33 4.73 -2.92
C GLN A 94 9.29 5.91 -3.16
N LEU A 95 8.77 7.06 -3.60
CA LEU A 95 9.55 8.28 -3.76
C LEU A 95 10.12 8.75 -2.40
N ARG A 96 9.30 8.73 -1.35
CA ARG A 96 9.72 9.11 0.01
C ARG A 96 10.85 8.22 0.53
N LEU A 97 10.74 6.90 0.36
CA LEU A 97 11.78 5.94 0.74
C LEU A 97 13.05 6.15 -0.07
N THR A 98 12.94 6.38 -1.36
CA THR A 98 14.08 6.66 -2.24
C THR A 98 14.83 7.92 -1.79
N ASN A 99 14.10 8.98 -1.44
CA ASN A 99 14.71 10.20 -0.91
C ASN A 99 15.41 9.96 0.43
N ARG A 100 14.80 9.21 1.35
CA ARG A 100 15.43 8.84 2.63
C ARG A 100 16.70 8.02 2.47
N ILE A 101 16.74 7.12 1.48
CA ILE A 101 17.93 6.35 1.14
C ILE A 101 19.03 7.29 0.65
N LYS A 102 18.71 8.20 -0.28
CA LYS A 102 19.66 9.20 -0.78
C LYS A 102 20.20 10.09 0.35
N ASP A 103 19.34 10.57 1.23
CA ASP A 103 19.76 11.39 2.39
C ASP A 103 20.69 10.61 3.33
N ALA A 104 20.41 9.33 3.56
CA ALA A 104 21.28 8.46 4.35
C ALA A 104 22.62 8.22 3.64
N ASP A 105 22.62 8.01 2.32
CA ASP A 105 23.84 7.82 1.52
C ASP A 105 24.74 9.06 1.59
N LEU A 106 24.17 10.26 1.49
CA LEU A 106 24.90 11.52 1.64
C LEU A 106 25.54 11.64 3.03
N LYS A 107 24.83 11.23 4.10
CA LYS A 107 25.38 11.23 5.46
C LYS A 107 26.53 10.23 5.61
N PHE A 108 26.42 9.05 4.99
CA PHE A 108 27.50 8.07 5.01
C PHE A 108 28.73 8.56 4.23
N ASP A 109 28.54 9.18 3.07
CA ASP A 109 29.63 9.76 2.30
C ASP A 109 30.34 10.88 3.10
N CYS A 110 29.58 11.72 3.82
CA CYS A 110 30.12 12.75 4.71
C CYS A 110 30.95 12.14 5.86
N LEU A 111 30.36 11.21 6.62
CA LEU A 111 31.05 10.53 7.72
C LEU A 111 32.30 9.79 7.25
N TRP A 112 32.26 9.21 6.05
CA TRP A 112 33.42 8.56 5.46
C TRP A 112 34.54 9.57 5.18
N GLY A 113 34.22 10.71 4.57
CA GLY A 113 35.18 11.78 4.31
C GLY A 113 35.79 12.35 5.60
N GLU A 114 34.98 12.54 6.65
CA GLU A 114 35.47 12.97 7.96
C GLU A 114 36.39 11.94 8.61
N HIS A 115 36.04 10.65 8.55
CA HIS A 115 36.88 9.57 9.06
C HIS A 115 38.23 9.52 8.33
N GLU A 116 38.24 9.62 7.00
CA GLU A 116 39.47 9.64 6.20
C GLU A 116 40.34 10.85 6.54
N TYR A 117 39.74 12.03 6.66
CA TYR A 117 40.43 13.24 7.10
C TYR A 117 41.06 13.08 8.49
N MET A 118 40.29 12.62 9.49
CA MET A 118 40.80 12.45 10.84
C MET A 118 41.88 11.38 10.92
N SER A 119 41.75 10.29 10.16
CA SER A 119 42.75 9.22 10.10
C SER A 119 44.08 9.74 9.54
N THR A 120 44.04 10.50 8.43
CA THR A 120 45.25 11.08 7.83
C THR A 120 45.91 12.12 8.75
N LEU A 121 45.12 13.01 9.36
CA LEU A 121 45.61 14.00 10.32
C LEU A 121 46.30 13.32 11.53
N TYR A 122 45.70 12.25 12.05
CA TYR A 122 46.28 11.50 13.15
C TYR A 122 47.60 10.82 12.75
N GLN A 123 47.64 10.17 11.59
CA GLN A 123 48.87 9.55 11.07
C GLN A 123 49.99 10.57 10.89
N GLU A 124 49.68 11.76 10.36
CA GLU A 124 50.64 12.85 10.23
C GLU A 124 51.15 13.33 11.59
N LYS A 125 50.26 13.48 12.58
CA LYS A 125 50.65 13.86 13.94
C LYS A 125 51.57 12.82 14.57
N MET A 126 51.31 11.53 14.37
CA MET A 126 52.18 10.46 14.87
C MET A 126 53.55 10.47 14.19
N ARG A 127 53.61 10.71 12.87
CA ARG A 127 54.87 10.88 12.14
C ARG A 127 55.68 12.06 12.69
N ASN A 128 55.05 13.23 12.84
CA ASN A 128 55.72 14.43 13.35
C ASN A 128 56.22 14.23 14.79
N ASN A 129 55.42 13.59 15.65
CA ASN A 129 55.84 13.26 17.01
C ASN A 129 57.08 12.35 17.03
N HIS A 130 57.12 11.35 16.14
CA HIS A 130 58.28 10.46 16.03
C HIS A 130 59.54 11.22 15.61
N GLU A 131 59.44 12.09 14.61
CA GLU A 131 60.56 12.96 14.20
C GLU A 131 61.04 13.88 15.34
N HIS A 132 60.13 14.40 16.15
CA HIS A 132 60.49 15.20 17.32
C HIS A 132 61.22 14.38 18.38
N GLU A 133 60.79 13.14 18.59
CA GLU A 133 61.42 12.20 19.53
C GLU A 133 62.86 11.86 19.07
N ASP A 134 63.07 11.59 17.79
CA ASP A 134 64.39 11.34 17.21
C ASP A 134 65.33 12.54 17.37
N ARG A 135 64.81 13.76 17.14
CA ARG A 135 65.58 15.01 17.34
C ARG A 135 65.97 15.20 18.81
N ILE A 136 65.06 14.92 19.73
CA ILE A 136 65.34 15.01 21.18
C ILE A 136 66.42 13.99 21.56
N GLN A 137 66.27 12.73 21.14
CA GLN A 137 67.26 11.68 21.41
C GLN A 137 68.64 12.04 20.86
N TYR A 138 68.70 12.60 19.64
CA TYR A 138 69.96 13.08 19.06
C TYR A 138 70.60 14.18 19.91
N LEU A 139 69.82 15.19 20.34
CA LEU A 139 70.31 16.29 21.16
C LEU A 139 70.73 15.83 22.56
N GLU A 140 69.98 14.93 23.19
CA GLU A 140 70.32 14.32 24.48
C GLU A 140 71.64 13.57 24.40
N LYS A 141 71.82 12.74 23.35
CA LYS A 141 73.08 12.05 23.08
C LYS A 141 74.24 13.04 22.92
N LYS A 142 74.04 14.12 22.16
CA LYS A 142 75.05 15.17 22.00
C LYS A 142 75.38 15.86 23.32
N LEU A 143 74.39 16.21 24.15
CA LEU A 143 74.60 16.81 25.46
C LEU A 143 75.37 15.88 26.42
N GLN A 144 75.09 14.58 26.34
CA GLN A 144 75.81 13.56 27.10
C GLN A 144 77.29 13.47 26.67
N GLU A 145 77.58 13.55 25.37
CA GLU A 145 78.96 13.62 24.85
C GLU A 145 79.74 14.83 25.40
N PHE A 146 79.07 15.96 25.66
CA PHE A 146 79.68 17.16 26.27
C PHE A 146 79.66 17.16 27.82
N GLY A 147 79.23 16.07 28.47
CA GLY A 147 79.22 15.93 29.92
C GLY A 147 78.16 16.77 30.64
N GLN A 148 77.12 17.25 29.94
CA GLN A 148 76.09 18.14 30.48
C GLN A 148 74.74 17.44 30.80
N SER A 149 74.67 16.10 30.77
CA SER A 149 73.37 15.41 30.91
C SER A 149 73.04 14.99 32.35
N THR A 150 71.89 15.43 32.86
CA THR A 150 71.20 14.84 34.01
C THR A 150 70.15 13.85 33.49
N HIS A 151 70.20 12.59 33.91
CA HIS A 151 69.30 11.55 33.41
C HIS A 151 67.84 11.91 33.72
N THR A 152 67.06 12.29 32.71
CA THR A 152 65.63 12.62 32.87
C THR A 152 64.80 11.52 32.22
N ALA A 153 64.05 10.76 33.02
CA ALA A 153 63.13 9.76 32.49
C ALA A 153 61.93 10.47 31.84
N ARG A 154 61.87 10.49 30.51
CA ARG A 154 60.78 11.11 29.75
C ARG A 154 59.81 10.04 29.27
N ALA A 155 58.51 10.28 29.48
CA ALA A 155 57.47 9.49 28.84
C ALA A 155 57.40 9.86 27.34
N PRO A 156 57.24 8.88 26.43
CA PRO A 156 57.13 9.15 25.01
C PRO A 156 55.92 10.04 24.71
N PHE A 157 56.06 10.89 23.68
CA PHE A 157 55.00 11.84 23.30
C PHE A 157 53.85 11.19 22.51
N SER A 158 54.05 9.97 22.02
CA SER A 158 53.04 9.20 21.30
C SER A 158 52.26 8.27 22.24
N ALA A 159 50.94 8.22 22.08
CA ALA A 159 50.15 7.14 22.65
C ALA A 159 50.62 5.79 22.07
N PRO A 160 50.58 4.69 22.85
CA PRO A 160 51.00 3.39 22.34
C PRO A 160 50.19 3.00 21.08
N PRO A 161 50.86 2.55 20.01
CA PRO A 161 50.24 2.30 18.70
C PRO A 161 49.13 1.25 18.71
N THR A 162 49.01 0.48 19.79
CA THR A 162 48.05 -0.61 19.96
C THR A 162 46.66 -0.18 20.43
N GLN A 163 46.44 1.09 20.82
CA GLN A 163 45.18 1.52 21.46
C GLN A 163 44.19 2.27 20.56
N ILE A 164 44.58 2.69 19.34
CA ILE A 164 43.71 3.52 18.50
C ILE A 164 43.57 2.90 17.10
N SER A 165 42.81 1.81 17.03
CA SER A 165 42.27 1.30 15.76
C SER A 165 40.94 1.98 15.51
N PHE A 166 40.92 2.96 14.62
CA PHE A 166 39.67 3.54 14.15
C PHE A 166 39.00 2.52 13.22
N LEU A 167 37.94 1.87 13.73
CA LEU A 167 37.10 1.02 12.90
C LEU A 167 36.47 1.88 11.81
N SER A 168 36.66 1.47 10.56
CA SER A 168 36.04 2.15 9.44
C SER A 168 34.50 2.10 9.59
N PRO A 169 33.79 3.16 9.22
CA PRO A 169 32.33 3.13 9.21
C PRO A 169 31.80 1.95 8.39
N PRO A 170 30.71 1.29 8.81
CA PRO A 170 30.14 0.18 8.07
C PRO A 170 29.71 0.63 6.67
N ARG A 171 30.37 0.11 5.63
CA ARG A 171 30.00 0.33 4.22
C ARG A 171 28.82 -0.57 3.86
N ARG A 172 27.69 0.02 3.42
CA ARG A 172 26.72 -0.73 2.62
C ARG A 172 27.30 -0.96 1.22
N HIS A 173 27.16 -2.17 0.69
CA HIS A 173 27.45 -2.45 -0.72
C HIS A 173 26.54 -1.56 -1.59
N ARG A 174 27.10 -0.51 -2.19
CA ARG A 174 26.44 0.30 -3.22
C ARG A 174 26.03 -0.63 -4.37
N PHE A 175 24.73 -0.71 -4.67
CA PHE A 175 24.31 -1.08 -6.02
C PHE A 175 24.74 0.04 -6.95
N LYS A 176 25.58 -0.30 -7.92
CA LYS A 176 26.36 0.63 -8.73
C LYS A 176 25.54 1.12 -9.92
N ASP A 177 24.49 1.89 -9.67
CA ASP A 177 23.87 2.70 -10.71
C ASP A 177 24.45 4.11 -10.65
N GLY A 178 25.35 4.37 -11.58
CA GLY A 178 26.17 5.56 -11.61
C GLY A 178 25.34 6.83 -11.82
N PHE A 179 25.46 7.76 -10.89
CA PHE A 179 25.49 9.18 -11.20
C PHE A 179 26.43 9.86 -10.20
N GLY A 180 27.44 10.53 -10.74
CA GLY A 180 28.47 11.18 -9.94
C GLY A 180 27.90 12.29 -9.08
N SER A 181 28.38 12.36 -7.84
CA SER A 181 28.42 13.61 -7.09
C SER A 181 29.68 13.60 -6.24
N SER A 182 30.68 14.31 -6.74
CA SER A 182 31.80 14.79 -5.96
C SER A 182 31.28 15.90 -5.06
N VAL A 183 31.18 15.63 -3.76
CA VAL A 183 31.12 16.69 -2.75
C VAL A 183 32.16 16.36 -1.69
N LEU A 184 33.40 16.71 -2.00
CA LEU A 184 34.46 16.86 -1.02
C LEU A 184 34.46 18.32 -0.58
N LYS A 185 33.91 18.60 0.60
CA LYS A 185 34.30 19.77 1.40
C LYS A 185 34.26 19.42 2.90
N THR A 186 35.44 19.20 3.45
CA THR A 186 35.76 19.17 4.88
C THR A 186 36.65 20.37 5.18
N PRO A 187 36.38 21.11 6.27
CA PRO A 187 36.76 20.67 7.62
C PRO A 187 35.60 20.90 8.61
N LEU A 188 34.96 19.80 9.03
CA LEU A 188 33.83 19.74 10.00
C LEU A 188 32.68 20.70 9.65
N SER A 189 31.67 20.20 8.92
CA SER A 189 30.61 20.98 8.23
C SER A 189 29.68 21.88 9.07
N SER A 190 30.05 22.24 10.31
CA SER A 190 29.35 23.21 11.15
C SER A 190 30.29 23.87 12.18
N VAL A 191 30.64 25.14 11.99
CA VAL A 191 30.67 26.11 13.10
C VAL A 191 29.40 26.95 12.95
N ILE A 192 28.26 26.39 13.39
CA ILE A 192 27.01 27.14 13.62
C ILE A 192 26.40 26.59 14.91
N GLU A 193 27.00 26.98 16.04
CA GLU A 193 26.23 27.35 17.24
C GLU A 193 26.33 28.87 17.29
N VAL A 194 25.24 29.59 17.05
CA VAL A 194 25.08 30.98 17.49
C VAL A 194 23.63 31.15 17.96
N ASP A 195 23.53 31.13 19.29
CA ASP A 195 22.63 31.82 20.21
C ASP A 195 21.12 31.57 20.19
N ASP A 196 20.67 30.95 21.30
CA ASP A 196 19.37 31.15 21.92
C ASP A 196 19.17 32.64 22.24
N GLU A 197 18.16 33.27 21.63
CA GLU A 197 17.33 34.34 22.22
C GLU A 197 15.96 34.41 21.52
#